data_AF-F9Q4E8-F1
#
_entry.id   AF-F9Q4E8-F1
#
_cell.length_a   1.000
_cell.length_b   1.000
_cell.length_c   1.000
_cell.angle_alpha   90.00
_cell.angle_beta   90.00
_cell.angle_gamma   90.00
#
_symmetry.space_group_name_H-M   'P 1'
#
loop_
_entity.id
_entity.type
_entity.pdbx_description
1 polymer ?
#
loop_
_entity_poly.entity_id
_entity_poly.type
_entity_poly.pdbx_seq_one_letter_code
_entity_poly.pdbx_strand_id
1 'polypeptide(L)'
;MGKLKLSLLNKWELDKDYNSVFNSVMLHDGRAFVLTSEKEAFNLYCLLEVSPLGVKEIDAWYCDHVWKEEPLLFTDGQNIGIIKAGKEIVYYTGDFSNPEIIAIKDPQSILPKKAQERYFQIVSDSDQIPVCFENQVYTNQARNFALLEFDREKKQAKWTTYSHIDKKS
;
A
#
# COMPACT_ATOMS: atom_id res chain seq x y z
N MET A 1 -2.01 -10.55 -43.16
CA MET A 1 -1.56 -10.57 -41.75
C MET A 1 -0.89 -9.23 -41.46
N GLY A 2 -1.61 -8.34 -40.76
CA GLY A 2 -1.06 -7.03 -40.39
C GLY A 2 0.04 -7.17 -39.34
N LYS A 3 1.19 -6.54 -39.58
CA LYS A 3 2.25 -6.38 -38.57
C LYS A 3 1.65 -5.68 -37.36
N LEU A 4 1.50 -6.39 -36.24
CA LEU A 4 1.28 -5.80 -34.93
C LEU A 4 2.48 -4.89 -34.64
N LYS A 5 2.31 -3.59 -34.84
CA LYS A 5 3.32 -2.58 -34.57
C LYS A 5 3.36 -2.41 -33.05
N LEU A 6 4.44 -2.88 -32.41
CA LEU A 6 4.80 -2.63 -31.01
C LEU A 6 5.10 -1.13 -30.79
N SER A 7 4.15 -0.24 -31.09
CA SER A 7 4.29 1.20 -30.88
C SER A 7 3.57 1.69 -29.63
N LEU A 8 3.37 0.83 -28.64
CA LEU A 8 2.60 1.14 -27.43
C LEU A 8 3.47 1.14 -26.16
N LEU A 9 4.68 1.71 -26.28
CA LEU A 9 5.43 2.16 -25.10
C LEU A 9 5.19 3.67 -24.99
N ASN A 10 4.05 4.05 -24.42
CA ASN A 10 3.89 5.41 -23.92
C ASN A 10 4.81 5.53 -22.70
N LYS A 11 5.95 6.18 -22.88
CA LYS A 11 6.77 6.60 -21.74
C LYS A 11 6.02 7.75 -21.09
N TRP A 12 5.50 7.52 -19.88
CA TRP A 12 4.93 8.60 -19.09
C TRP A 12 6.03 9.57 -18.67
N GLU A 13 5.78 10.86 -18.81
CA GLU A 13 6.61 11.90 -18.22
C GLU A 13 6.19 12.06 -16.75
N LEU A 14 7.19 12.13 -15.88
CA LEU A 14 7.00 12.29 -14.44
C LEU A 14 7.37 13.73 -14.08
N ASP A 15 6.55 14.38 -13.25
CA ASP A 15 6.78 15.76 -12.83
C ASP A 15 7.99 15.88 -11.88
N LYS A 16 8.40 14.77 -11.27
CA LYS A 16 9.49 14.67 -10.30
C LYS A 16 10.34 13.42 -10.53
N ASP A 17 11.55 13.48 -10.00
CA ASP A 17 12.40 12.31 -9.82
C ASP A 17 11.91 11.50 -8.61
N TYR A 18 11.26 10.37 -8.88
CA TYR A 18 10.89 9.40 -7.86
C TYR A 18 11.99 8.35 -7.65
N ASN A 19 11.99 7.70 -6.49
CA ASN A 19 12.94 6.66 -6.14
C ASN A 19 12.57 5.31 -6.80
N SER A 20 11.91 4.44 -6.05
CA SER A 20 11.57 3.07 -6.44
C SER A 20 10.07 2.86 -6.29
N VAL A 21 9.49 2.00 -7.12
CA VAL A 21 8.11 1.54 -6.93
C VAL A 21 8.08 0.59 -5.73
N PHE A 22 7.31 0.95 -4.71
CA PHE A 22 7.16 0.14 -3.51
C PHE A 22 6.00 -0.83 -3.66
N ASN A 23 4.83 -0.34 -4.04
CA ASN A 23 3.63 -1.13 -4.23
C ASN A 23 2.77 -0.52 -5.35
N SER A 24 1.91 -1.31 -5.96
CA SER A 24 0.96 -0.84 -6.95
C SER A 24 -0.34 -1.62 -6.88
N VAL A 25 -1.46 -0.95 -7.12
CA VAL A 25 -2.78 -1.58 -7.24
C VAL A 25 -3.47 -1.13 -8.53
N MET A 26 -4.42 -1.92 -9.00
CA MET A 26 -5.24 -1.61 -10.18
C MET A 26 -6.70 -1.61 -9.76
N LEU A 27 -7.43 -0.56 -10.15
CA LEU A 27 -8.88 -0.50 -10.02
C LEU A 27 -9.56 -1.22 -11.19
N HIS A 28 -10.82 -1.62 -10.99
CA HIS A 28 -11.65 -2.27 -12.00
C HIS A 28 -11.89 -1.40 -13.23
N ASP A 29 -11.80 -0.07 -13.10
CA ASP A 29 -11.92 0.87 -14.21
C ASP A 29 -10.64 1.05 -15.03
N GLY A 30 -9.57 0.32 -14.68
CA GLY A 30 -8.30 0.33 -15.39
C GLY A 30 -7.32 1.43 -14.97
N ARG A 31 -7.66 2.26 -13.97
CA ARG A 31 -6.69 3.16 -13.34
C ARG A 31 -5.74 2.36 -12.44
N ALA A 32 -4.45 2.65 -12.55
CA ALA A 32 -3.43 2.08 -11.68
C ALA A 32 -2.99 3.12 -10.65
N PHE A 33 -2.61 2.66 -9.46
CA PHE A 33 -2.03 3.50 -8.42
C PHE A 33 -0.68 2.94 -8.02
N VAL A 34 0.29 3.82 -7.84
CA VAL A 34 1.68 3.49 -7.53
C VAL A 34 2.09 4.23 -6.27
N LEU A 35 2.57 3.46 -5.28
CA LEU A 35 3.21 3.98 -4.08
C LEU A 35 4.72 4.06 -4.31
N THR A 36 5.30 5.23 -4.08
CA THR A 36 6.74 5.49 -4.23
C THR A 36 7.21 6.51 -3.19
N SER A 37 8.43 7.01 -3.31
CA SER A 37 8.93 8.18 -2.57
C SER A 37 9.72 9.11 -3.48
N GLU A 38 9.88 10.37 -3.06
CA GLU A 38 10.79 11.29 -3.74
C GLU A 38 12.24 10.81 -3.63
N LYS A 39 13.01 10.98 -4.73
CA LYS A 39 14.38 10.47 -4.83
C LYS A 39 15.34 11.06 -3.80
N GLU A 40 15.25 12.36 -3.54
CA GLU A 40 16.13 13.07 -2.61
C GLU A 40 15.59 13.07 -1.17
N ALA A 41 14.33 12.68 -0.97
CA ALA A 41 13.66 12.61 0.32
C ALA A 41 13.00 11.23 0.47
N PHE A 42 13.81 10.21 0.76
CA PHE A 42 13.35 8.81 0.87
C PHE A 42 12.19 8.58 1.85
N ASN A 43 12.00 9.50 2.80
CA ASN A 43 10.93 9.48 3.79
C ASN A 43 9.66 10.21 3.38
N LEU A 44 9.66 10.90 2.23
CA LEU A 44 8.50 11.53 1.62
C LEU A 44 7.87 10.55 0.63
N TYR A 45 6.84 9.84 1.10
CA TYR A 45 6.09 8.90 0.27
C TYR A 45 5.10 9.66 -0.61
N CYS A 46 4.90 9.16 -1.83
CA CYS A 46 4.01 9.71 -2.83
C CYS A 46 3.07 8.62 -3.34
N LEU A 47 1.80 8.98 -3.52
CA LEU A 47 0.80 8.18 -4.21
C LEU A 47 0.57 8.77 -5.60
N LEU A 48 0.80 7.98 -6.64
CA LEU A 48 0.62 8.38 -8.03
C LEU A 48 -0.58 7.63 -8.64
N GLU A 49 -1.48 8.34 -9.30
CA GLU A 49 -2.43 7.77 -10.24
C GLU A 49 -1.75 7.65 -11.61
N VAL A 50 -1.83 6.48 -12.22
CA VAL A 50 -1.31 6.17 -13.56
C VAL A 50 -2.49 5.78 -14.44
N SER A 51 -2.70 6.54 -15.51
CA SER A 51 -3.76 6.31 -16.47
C SER A 51 -3.26 6.49 -17.91
N PRO A 52 -4.07 6.16 -18.93
CA PRO A 52 -3.73 6.49 -20.31
C PRO A 52 -3.50 7.99 -20.58
N LEU A 53 -4.02 8.87 -19.72
CA LEU A 53 -3.87 10.33 -19.85
C LEU A 53 -2.53 10.84 -19.29
N GLY A 54 -1.84 10.05 -18.46
CA GLY A 54 -0.59 10.46 -17.83
C GLY A 54 -0.46 9.92 -16.41
N VAL A 55 0.53 10.47 -15.71
CA VAL A 55 0.77 10.22 -14.28
C VAL A 55 0.43 11.49 -13.52
N LYS A 56 -0.29 11.35 -12.40
CA LYS A 56 -0.69 12.45 -11.53
C LYS A 56 -0.37 12.08 -10.08
N GLU A 57 0.27 12.99 -9.35
CA GLU A 57 0.42 12.85 -7.90
C GLU A 57 -0.91 13.15 -7.20
N ILE A 58 -1.34 12.23 -6.33
CA ILE A 58 -2.61 12.27 -5.60
C ILE A 58 -2.39 12.72 -4.16
N ASP A 59 -1.34 12.21 -3.52
CA ASP A 59 -0.98 12.58 -2.15
C ASP A 59 0.54 12.42 -1.94
N ALA A 60 1.07 13.16 -0.97
CA ALA A 60 2.45 13.04 -0.50
C ALA A 60 2.56 13.33 1.00
N TRP A 61 3.28 12.49 1.73
CA TRP A 61 3.44 12.63 3.19
C TRP A 61 4.80 12.15 3.69
N TYR A 62 5.26 12.77 4.77
CA TYR A 62 6.47 12.35 5.46
C TYR A 62 6.21 11.18 6.42
N CYS A 63 7.17 10.27 6.52
CA CYS A 63 7.20 9.21 7.51
C CYS A 63 8.49 9.32 8.34
N ASP A 64 8.37 9.52 9.65
CA ASP A 64 9.52 9.75 10.53
C ASP A 64 10.45 8.52 10.68
N HIS A 65 9.92 7.31 10.43
CA HIS A 65 10.61 6.05 10.69
C HIS A 65 10.73 5.20 9.43
N VAL A 66 11.48 5.72 8.45
CA VAL A 66 11.86 5.00 7.23
C VAL A 66 12.36 3.59 7.60
N TRP A 67 11.93 2.57 6.83
CA TRP A 67 12.25 1.15 6.99
C TRP A 67 11.53 0.38 8.11
N LYS A 68 10.96 1.05 9.12
CA LYS A 68 10.19 0.38 10.18
C LYS A 68 8.68 0.51 9.99
N GLU A 69 8.26 1.62 9.42
CA GLU A 69 6.85 2.03 9.29
C GLU A 69 6.51 2.29 7.81
N GLU A 70 6.92 1.37 6.93
CA GLU A 70 6.69 1.47 5.49
C GLU A 70 5.18 1.37 5.19
N PRO A 71 4.59 2.32 4.44
CA PRO A 71 3.17 2.29 4.14
C PRO A 71 2.80 1.18 3.15
N LEU A 72 1.58 0.66 3.27
CA LEU A 72 1.05 -0.37 2.38
C LEU A 72 -0.17 0.12 1.62
N LEU A 73 -0.08 0.06 0.29
CA LEU A 73 -1.19 0.30 -0.61
C LEU A 73 -2.02 -0.98 -0.79
N PHE A 74 -3.34 -0.87 -0.66
CA PHE A 74 -4.31 -1.93 -0.93
C PHE A 74 -5.52 -1.39 -1.70
N THR A 75 -6.32 -2.29 -2.27
CA THR A 75 -7.56 -1.94 -2.98
C THR A 75 -8.65 -2.98 -2.74
N ASP A 76 -9.90 -2.51 -2.76
CA ASP A 76 -11.11 -3.34 -2.88
C ASP A 76 -11.60 -3.49 -4.35
N GLY A 77 -10.77 -3.02 -5.29
CA GLY A 77 -11.05 -3.00 -6.71
C GLY A 77 -11.75 -1.73 -7.19
N GLN A 78 -12.36 -0.92 -6.32
CA GLN A 78 -12.99 0.36 -6.69
C GLN A 78 -12.29 1.57 -6.05
N ASN A 79 -11.76 1.38 -4.86
CA ASN A 79 -11.14 2.38 -4.02
C ASN A 79 -9.74 1.93 -3.63
N ILE A 80 -8.96 2.85 -3.07
CA ILE A 80 -7.61 2.56 -2.59
C ILE A 80 -7.50 2.92 -1.12
N GLY A 81 -6.72 2.14 -0.38
CA GLY A 81 -6.36 2.45 0.99
C GLY A 81 -4.86 2.35 1.20
N ILE A 82 -4.38 3.18 2.12
CA ILE A 82 -2.98 3.17 2.56
C ILE A 82 -2.97 2.91 4.05
N ILE A 83 -2.38 1.79 4.45
CA ILE A 83 -2.03 1.53 5.84
C ILE A 83 -0.74 2.28 6.10
N LYS A 84 -0.76 3.28 6.98
CA LYS A 84 0.43 4.04 7.38
C LYS A 84 0.90 3.51 8.73
N ALA A 85 2.11 2.94 8.74
CA ALA A 85 2.81 2.50 9.95
C ALA A 85 2.05 1.49 10.83
N GLY A 86 1.08 0.76 10.27
CA GLY A 86 0.14 -0.07 11.04
C GLY A 86 -0.70 0.68 12.10
N LYS A 87 -0.73 2.02 12.05
CA LYS A 87 -1.39 2.90 13.03
C LYS A 87 -2.69 3.51 12.51
N GLU A 88 -2.74 3.80 11.22
CA GLU A 88 -3.90 4.42 10.60
C GLU A 88 -4.08 3.90 9.17
N ILE A 89 -5.32 4.00 8.70
CA ILE A 89 -5.71 3.77 7.31
C ILE A 89 -6.12 5.12 6.73
N VAL A 90 -5.53 5.48 5.60
CA VAL A 90 -5.95 6.60 4.76
C VAL A 90 -6.64 6.02 3.53
N TYR A 91 -7.96 6.18 3.45
CA TYR A 91 -8.80 5.50 2.47
C TYR A 91 -9.42 6.51 1.50
N TYR A 92 -9.13 6.35 0.22
CA TYR A 92 -9.53 7.27 -0.84
C TYR A 92 -10.69 6.68 -1.64
N THR A 93 -11.73 7.50 -1.86
CA THR A 93 -12.91 7.12 -2.64
C THR A 93 -13.19 8.15 -3.73
N GLY A 94 -13.99 7.78 -4.72
CA GLY A 94 -14.48 8.72 -5.74
C GLY A 94 -13.37 9.31 -6.61
N ASP A 95 -13.13 10.61 -6.46
CA ASP A 95 -12.11 11.38 -7.20
C ASP A 95 -10.74 11.41 -6.51
N PHE A 96 -10.64 10.75 -5.35
CA PHE A 96 -9.43 10.60 -4.55
C PHE A 96 -8.85 11.91 -3.98
N SER A 97 -9.62 12.99 -3.92
CA SER A 97 -9.12 14.26 -3.36
C SER A 97 -9.32 14.40 -1.85
N ASN A 98 -10.27 13.66 -1.26
CA ASN A 98 -10.64 13.79 0.15
C ASN A 98 -10.65 12.41 0.83
N PRO A 99 -9.48 11.91 1.28
CA PRO A 99 -9.42 10.62 1.95
C PRO A 99 -10.06 10.65 3.34
N GLU A 100 -10.61 9.50 3.73
CA GLU A 100 -11.01 9.22 5.11
C GLU A 100 -9.82 8.68 5.89
N ILE A 101 -9.56 9.25 7.07
CA ILE A 101 -8.49 8.81 7.97
C ILE A 101 -9.11 8.05 9.14
N ILE A 102 -8.72 6.79 9.31
CA ILE A 102 -9.27 5.87 10.32
C ILE A 102 -8.12 5.30 11.15
N ALA A 103 -8.13 5.55 12.46
CA ALA A 103 -7.15 4.99 13.36
C ALA A 103 -7.33 3.48 13.55
N ILE A 104 -6.23 2.74 13.57
CA ILE A 104 -6.19 1.32 13.90
C ILE A 104 -6.14 1.20 15.42
N LYS A 105 -7.16 0.56 16.00
CA LYS A 105 -7.25 0.34 17.45
C LYS A 105 -6.20 -0.67 17.90
N ASP A 106 -5.53 -0.36 19.00
CA ASP A 106 -4.54 -1.21 19.66
C ASP A 106 -3.52 -1.84 18.70
N PRO A 107 -2.77 -1.02 17.92
CA PRO A 107 -1.98 -1.48 16.78
C PRO A 107 -0.88 -2.50 17.16
N GLN A 108 -0.47 -2.53 18.43
CA GLN A 108 0.59 -3.42 18.94
C GLN A 108 0.08 -4.62 19.73
N SER A 109 -1.24 -4.77 19.91
CA SER A 109 -1.78 -5.79 20.83
C SER A 109 -1.50 -7.22 20.38
N ILE A 110 -1.54 -7.49 19.08
CA ILE A 110 -1.31 -8.82 18.51
C ILE A 110 -0.09 -8.90 17.58
N LEU A 111 0.40 -7.77 17.10
CA LEU A 111 1.57 -7.72 16.24
C LEU A 111 2.87 -7.75 17.06
N PRO A 112 3.92 -8.47 16.61
CA PRO A 112 5.24 -8.38 17.22
C PRO A 112 5.75 -6.94 17.26
N LYS A 113 6.42 -6.55 18.35
CA LYS A 113 7.01 -5.20 18.50
C LYS A 113 8.02 -4.81 17.40
N LYS A 114 8.55 -5.80 16.68
CA LYS A 114 9.52 -5.62 15.59
C LYS A 114 8.91 -5.91 14.21
N ALA A 115 7.60 -6.09 14.12
CA ALA A 115 6.92 -6.33 12.86
C ALA A 115 7.08 -5.13 11.92
N GLN A 116 7.64 -5.37 10.75
CA GLN A 116 7.74 -4.40 9.65
C GLN A 116 6.82 -4.84 8.53
N GLU A 117 5.89 -3.98 8.14
CA GLU A 117 5.01 -4.18 6.99
C GLU A 117 5.83 -4.38 5.70
N ARG A 118 5.35 -5.26 4.80
CA ARG A 118 6.04 -5.53 3.53
C ARG A 118 5.12 -5.42 2.32
N TYR A 119 5.75 -5.01 1.23
CA TYR A 119 5.13 -4.72 -0.06
C TYR A 119 4.59 -5.97 -0.73
N PHE A 120 3.33 -6.28 -0.48
CA PHE A 120 2.58 -7.20 -1.32
C PHE A 120 1.42 -6.42 -1.92
N GLN A 121 1.11 -6.72 -3.17
CA GLN A 121 -0.11 -6.23 -3.78
C GLN A 121 -1.29 -6.90 -3.06
N ILE A 122 -2.02 -6.10 -2.28
CA ILE A 122 -3.19 -6.58 -1.57
C ILE A 122 -4.42 -6.16 -2.36
N VAL A 123 -5.13 -7.15 -2.88
CA VAL A 123 -6.45 -7.00 -3.48
C VAL A 123 -7.41 -7.82 -2.63
N SER A 124 -8.40 -7.16 -2.04
CA SER A 124 -9.40 -7.83 -1.19
C SER A 124 -10.71 -7.08 -1.26
N ASP A 125 -11.78 -7.75 -1.66
CA ASP A 125 -13.16 -7.28 -1.55
C ASP A 125 -13.79 -7.64 -0.19
N SER A 126 -12.99 -8.19 0.73
CA SER A 126 -13.38 -8.54 2.09
C SER A 126 -13.04 -7.41 3.06
N ASP A 127 -13.82 -7.31 4.14
CA ASP A 127 -13.54 -6.46 5.31
C ASP A 127 -12.25 -6.90 6.04
N GLN A 128 -11.62 -8.01 5.63
CA GLN A 128 -10.34 -8.48 6.14
C GLN A 128 -9.23 -8.31 5.09
N ILE A 129 -8.20 -7.58 5.48
CA ILE A 129 -7.02 -7.29 4.66
C ILE A 129 -5.85 -8.13 5.19
N PRO A 130 -5.29 -9.06 4.39
CA PRO A 130 -4.10 -9.78 4.78
C PRO A 130 -2.87 -8.88 4.67
N VAL A 131 -2.13 -8.74 5.76
CA VAL A 131 -0.91 -7.92 5.82
C VAL A 131 0.26 -8.80 6.21
N CYS A 132 1.34 -8.72 5.43
CA CYS A 132 2.55 -9.50 5.67
C CYS A 132 3.59 -8.65 6.43
N PHE A 133 4.32 -9.30 7.33
CA PHE A 133 5.34 -8.66 8.15
C PHE A 133 6.65 -9.45 8.22
N GLU A 134 7.75 -8.70 8.37
CA GLU A 134 9.02 -9.22 8.83
C GLU A 134 9.20 -8.96 10.33
N ASN A 135 9.61 -9.99 11.07
CA ASN A 135 9.94 -9.89 12.50
C ASN A 135 11.45 -10.10 12.76
N GLN A 136 12.20 -10.46 11.71
CA GLN A 136 13.66 -10.61 11.72
C GLN A 136 14.26 -9.78 10.60
N VAL A 137 15.51 -9.33 10.80
CA VAL A 137 16.11 -8.32 9.93
C VAL A 137 16.75 -8.99 8.71
N TYR A 138 16.37 -8.53 7.51
CA TYR A 138 17.08 -8.68 6.22
C TYR A 138 16.85 -9.91 5.33
N THR A 139 15.62 -10.24 4.92
CA THR A 139 15.48 -11.19 3.77
C THR A 139 14.44 -10.89 2.70
N ASN A 140 13.59 -9.85 2.78
CA ASN A 140 12.45 -9.69 1.84
C ASN A 140 11.58 -10.96 1.75
N GLN A 141 11.57 -11.74 2.82
CA GLN A 141 10.84 -13.01 2.94
C GLN A 141 9.95 -12.88 4.16
N ALA A 142 8.85 -12.14 4.00
CA ALA A 142 7.85 -12.03 5.05
C ALA A 142 7.32 -13.43 5.38
N ARG A 143 7.58 -13.87 6.61
CA ARG A 143 7.07 -15.15 7.15
C ARG A 143 5.95 -14.95 8.16
N ASN A 144 5.63 -13.72 8.49
CA ASN A 144 4.53 -13.41 9.40
C ASN A 144 3.42 -12.77 8.60
N PHE A 145 2.18 -13.03 8.98
CA PHE A 145 1.04 -12.31 8.43
C PHE A 145 -0.01 -12.09 9.51
N ALA A 146 -0.78 -11.03 9.35
CA ALA A 146 -1.93 -10.76 10.19
C ALA A 146 -3.14 -10.37 9.33
N LEU A 147 -4.33 -10.49 9.90
CA LEU A 147 -5.56 -9.99 9.30
C LEU A 147 -5.94 -8.67 9.97
N LEU A 148 -6.11 -7.63 9.16
CA LEU A 148 -6.65 -6.34 9.55
C LEU A 148 -8.14 -6.32 9.21
N GLU A 149 -9.01 -6.27 10.21
CA GLU A 149 -10.43 -6.02 10.01
C GLU A 149 -10.61 -4.52 9.81
N PHE A 150 -11.26 -4.14 8.71
CA PHE A 150 -11.54 -2.77 8.30
C PHE A 150 -13.02 -2.62 8.00
N ASP A 151 -13.71 -1.82 8.82
CA ASP A 151 -15.11 -1.46 8.64
C ASP A 151 -15.19 0.06 8.43
N ARG A 152 -15.34 0.45 7.16
CA ARG A 152 -15.42 1.85 6.76
C ARG A 152 -16.65 2.54 7.36
N GLU A 153 -17.82 1.90 7.28
CA GLU A 153 -19.10 2.48 7.73
C GLU A 153 -19.07 2.78 9.24
N LYS A 154 -18.45 1.89 10.02
CA LYS A 154 -18.25 2.11 11.46
C LYS A 154 -17.01 2.94 11.79
N LYS A 155 -16.17 3.26 10.79
CA LYS A 155 -14.86 3.92 10.95
C LYS A 155 -13.96 3.21 11.95
N GLN A 156 -13.81 1.90 11.77
CA GLN A 156 -13.03 1.06 12.67
C GLN A 156 -12.03 0.22 11.90
N ALA A 157 -10.82 0.13 12.44
CA ALA A 157 -9.84 -0.83 12.01
C ALA A 157 -9.19 -1.48 13.24
N LYS A 158 -8.94 -2.78 13.18
CA LYS A 158 -8.26 -3.54 14.25
C LYS A 158 -7.58 -4.78 13.69
N TRP A 159 -6.45 -5.14 14.28
CA TRP A 159 -5.79 -6.41 14.00
C TRP A 159 -6.57 -7.55 14.69
N THR A 160 -6.81 -8.66 13.99
CA THR A 160 -7.63 -9.76 14.53
C THR A 160 -6.87 -11.06 14.73
N THR A 161 -6.04 -11.45 13.77
CA THR A 161 -5.32 -12.73 13.79
C THR A 161 -3.87 -12.50 13.37
N TYR A 162 -2.93 -13.17 14.02
CA TYR A 162 -1.51 -13.18 13.67
C TYR A 162 -1.04 -14.62 13.50
N SER A 163 -0.23 -14.88 12.48
CA SER A 163 0.35 -16.19 12.20
C SER A 163 1.77 -16.07 11.67
N HIS A 164 2.53 -17.14 11.83
CA HIS A 164 3.92 -17.27 11.38
C HIS A 164 4.10 -18.58 10.60
N ILE A 165 4.61 -18.46 9.38
CA ILE A 165 4.89 -19.55 8.45
C ILE A 165 6.31 -20.04 8.69
N ASP A 166 6.55 -20.69 9.83
CA ASP A 166 7.70 -21.58 10.00
C ASP A 166 7.21 -23.01 10.22
N LYS A 167 8.00 -23.97 9.74
CA LYS A 167 7.79 -25.38 10.01
C LYS A 167 7.96 -25.60 11.52
N LYS A 168 6.97 -26.22 12.18
CA LYS A 168 7.23 -26.84 13.50
C LYS A 168 8.33 -27.88 13.28
N SER A 169 9.52 -27.62 13.82
CA SER A 169 10.59 -28.59 13.98
C SER A 169 10.20 -29.66 14.99
#